data_AF-A0A8T5L1J7-F1
#
_entry.id   AF-A0A8T5L1J7-F1
#
_cell.length_a   1.000
_cell.length_b   1.000
_cell.length_c   1.000
_cell.angle_alpha   90.00
_cell.angle_beta   90.00
_cell.angle_gamma   90.00
#
_symmetry.space_group_name_H-M   'P 1'
#
loop_
_entity.id
_entity.type
_entity.pdbx_description
1 polymer ?
#
loop_
_entity_poly.entity_id
_entity_poly.type
_entity_poly.pdbx_seq_one_letter_code
_entity_poly.pdbx_strand_id
1 'polypeptide(L)' 'MKPIEYFLTEKGKKIEDPKYSEEEKEILKSLESGRKNISQIRLLLLEKNPTIAWETIRDKLELLEKEKLVEKFK' A
#
# COMPACT_ATOMS: atom_id res chain seq x y z
N MET A 1 21.44 1.24 -2.63
CA MET A 1 20.39 1.52 -1.63
C MET A 1 19.46 0.31 -1.58
N LYS A 2 19.14 -0.22 -0.39
CA LYS A 2 18.10 -1.24 -0.25
C LYS A 2 16.72 -0.59 -0.54
N PRO A 3 15.80 -1.26 -1.23
CA PRO A 3 14.46 -0.74 -1.44
C PRO A 3 13.69 -0.66 -0.12
N ILE A 4 12.93 0.42 0.08
CA ILE A 4 12.04 0.54 1.25
C ILE A 4 10.89 -0.45 1.05
N GLU A 5 10.68 -1.31 2.03
CA GLU A 5 9.58 -2.26 2.05
C GLU A 5 8.48 -1.76 2.98
N TYR A 6 7.24 -2.11 2.67
CA TYR A 6 6.07 -1.81 3.46
C TYR A 6 5.43 -3.12 3.91
N PHE A 7 4.80 -3.11 5.07
CA PHE A 7 4.03 -4.24 5.57
C PHE A 7 2.74 -3.79 6.23
N LEU A 8 1.75 -4.69 6.23
CA LEU A 8 0.45 -4.44 6.83
C LEU A 8 0.52 -4.64 8.36
N THR A 9 0.02 -3.65 9.10
CA THR A 9 -0.12 -3.72 10.56
C THR A 9 -1.39 -4.48 10.97
N GLU A 10 -1.54 -4.80 12.26
CA GLU A 10 -2.79 -5.38 12.78
C GLU A 10 -4.02 -4.50 12.54
N LYS A 11 -3.85 -3.17 12.53
CA LYS A 11 -4.92 -2.22 12.24
C LYS A 11 -5.30 -2.24 10.75
N GLY A 12 -4.29 -2.35 9.88
CA GLY A 12 -4.49 -2.49 8.43
C GLY A 12 -5.24 -3.77 8.05
N LYS A 13 -5.03 -4.87 8.78
CA LYS A 13 -5.74 -6.15 8.58
C LYS A 13 -7.23 -6.11 8.93
N LYS A 14 -7.65 -5.17 9.78
CA LYS A 14 -9.03 -5.06 10.27
C LYS A 14 -9.83 -3.99 9.53
N ILE A 15 -9.33 -3.49 8.41
CA ILE A 15 -10.01 -2.47 7.61
C ILE A 15 -11.11 -3.11 6.75
N GLU A 16 -12.35 -2.77 7.08
CA GLU A 16 -13.55 -2.94 6.24
C GLU A 16 -14.25 -1.58 6.05
N ASP A 17 -13.47 -0.50 5.96
CA ASP A 17 -14.00 0.86 6.00
C ASP A 17 -14.34 1.41 4.60
N PRO A 18 -15.52 2.00 4.38
CA PRO A 18 -15.89 2.63 3.11
C PRO A 18 -15.10 3.91 2.80
N LYS A 19 -14.32 4.45 3.75
CA LYS A 19 -13.57 5.70 3.55
C LYS A 19 -12.38 5.60 2.58
N TYR A 20 -11.87 4.40 2.30
CA TYR A 20 -10.68 4.21 1.48
C TYR A 20 -11.02 4.07 -0.02
N SER A 21 -10.17 4.65 -0.86
CA SER A 21 -10.24 4.49 -2.32
C SER A 21 -9.96 3.04 -2.72
N GLU A 22 -10.41 2.62 -3.91
CA GLU A 22 -10.13 1.27 -4.40
C GLU A 22 -8.62 0.97 -4.43
N GLU A 23 -7.81 1.96 -4.78
CA GLU A 23 -6.34 1.78 -4.82
C GLU A 23 -5.75 1.61 -3.43
N GLU A 24 -6.25 2.30 -2.40
CA GLU A 24 -5.80 2.12 -1.02
C GLU A 24 -6.15 0.72 -0.50
N LYS A 25 -7.37 0.23 -0.83
CA LYS A 25 -7.79 -1.14 -0.51
C LYS A 25 -6.89 -2.17 -1.19
N GLU A 26 -6.57 -1.96 -2.46
CA GLU A 26 -5.68 -2.86 -3.20
C GLU A 26 -4.22 -2.79 -2.67
N ILE A 27 -3.74 -1.62 -2.23
CA ILE A 27 -2.44 -1.51 -1.54
C ILE A 27 -2.46 -2.36 -0.26
N LEU A 28 -3.47 -2.19 0.61
CA LEU A 28 -3.57 -2.94 1.85
C LEU A 28 -3.65 -4.45 1.60
N LYS A 29 -4.49 -4.87 0.64
CA LYS A 29 -4.64 -6.26 0.21
C LYS A 29 -3.33 -6.83 -0.35
N SER A 30 -2.58 -6.05 -1.12
CA SER A 30 -1.26 -6.47 -1.62
C SER A 30 -0.28 -6.77 -0.47
N LEU A 31 -0.40 -6.05 0.64
CA LEU A 31 0.45 -6.19 1.82
C LEU A 31 -0.03 -7.27 2.79
N GLU A 32 -1.24 -7.82 2.63
CA GLU A 32 -1.69 -9.00 3.40
C GLU A 32 -0.81 -10.23 3.15
N SER A 33 -0.32 -10.36 1.91
CA SER A 33 0.55 -11.48 1.51
C SER A 33 2.00 -11.34 1.97
N GLY A 34 2.35 -10.25 2.68
CA GLY A 34 3.69 -10.02 3.23
C GLY A 34 4.28 -8.67 2.84
N ARG A 35 5.60 -8.55 3.05
CA ARG A 35 6.34 -7.30 2.77
C ARG A 35 6.44 -7.06 1.28
N LYS A 36 6.19 -5.82 0.85
CA LYS A 36 6.36 -5.40 -0.56
C LYS A 36 6.97 -4.02 -0.65
N ASN A 37 7.80 -3.81 -1.66
CA ASN A 37 8.26 -2.48 -2.03
C ASN A 37 7.28 -1.77 -2.98
N ILE A 38 7.45 -0.47 -3.17
CA ILE A 38 6.55 0.36 -4.01
C ILE A 38 6.47 -0.18 -5.45
N SER A 39 7.57 -0.69 -6.01
CA SER A 39 7.57 -1.24 -7.37
C SER A 39 6.68 -2.47 -7.48
N GLN A 40 6.72 -3.37 -6.51
CA GLN A 40 5.84 -4.54 -6.45
C GLN A 40 4.37 -4.15 -6.27
N ILE A 41 4.10 -3.17 -5.41
CA ILE A 41 2.75 -2.65 -5.19
C ILE A 41 2.21 -2.02 -6.48
N ARG A 42 3.04 -1.24 -7.18
CA ARG A 42 2.70 -0.63 -8.47
C ARG A 42 2.37 -1.67 -9.53
N LEU A 43 3.16 -2.74 -9.63
CA LEU A 43 2.89 -3.81 -10.60
C LEU A 43 1.50 -4.42 -10.41
N LEU A 44 1.06 -4.60 -9.17
CA LEU A 44 -0.28 -5.13 -8.86
C LEU A 44 -1.38 -4.10 -9.15
N LEU A 45 -1.14 -2.84 -8.82
CA LEU A 45 -2.10 -1.77 -9.08
C LEU A 45 -2.26 -1.47 -10.57
N LEU A 46 -1.24 -1.71 -11.40
CA LEU A 46 -1.33 -1.51 -12.85
C LEU A 46 -2.37 -2.41 -13.52
N GLU A 47 -2.69 -3.58 -12.92
CA GLU A 47 -3.75 -4.46 -13.43
C GLU A 47 -5.15 -3.84 -13.27
N LYS A 48 -5.33 -2.94 -12.29
CA LYS A 48 -6.61 -2.26 -11.99
C LYS A 48 -6.62 -0.83 -12.53
N ASN A 49 -5.50 -0.14 -12.40
CA ASN A 49 -5.30 1.24 -12.84
C ASN A 49 -3.99 1.33 -13.63
N PRO A 50 -4.02 1.13 -14.96
CA PRO A 50 -2.83 1.12 -15.80
C PRO A 50 -2.12 2.49 -15.88
N THR A 51 -2.77 3.56 -15.42
CA THR A 51 -2.23 4.92 -15.42
C THR A 51 -1.66 5.37 -14.08
N ILE A 52 -1.61 4.48 -13.08
CA ILE A 52 -1.19 4.87 -11.73
C ILE A 52 0.28 5.32 -11.69
N ALA A 53 0.49 6.55 -11.24
CA ALA A 53 1.80 7.14 -11.09
C ALA A 53 2.49 6.61 -9.82
N TRP A 54 3.82 6.59 -9.85
CA TRP A 54 4.61 6.16 -8.70
C TRP A 54 4.42 7.10 -7.50
N GLU A 55 4.31 8.41 -7.74
CA GLU A 55 4.02 9.40 -6.71
C GLU A 55 2.68 9.16 -6.02
N THR A 56 1.62 8.86 -6.78
CA THR A 56 0.30 8.55 -6.22
C THR A 56 0.35 7.37 -5.25
N ILE A 57 1.11 6.33 -5.55
CA ILE A 57 1.26 5.17 -4.67
C ILE A 57 2.03 5.54 -3.41
N ARG A 58 3.10 6.35 -3.57
CA ARG A 58 3.87 6.85 -2.43
C ARG A 58 3.00 7.67 -1.49
N ASP A 59 2.26 8.64 -2.02
CA ASP A 59 1.40 9.52 -1.22
C ASP A 59 0.34 8.71 -0.47
N LYS A 60 -0.24 7.68 -1.10
CA LYS A 60 -1.18 6.76 -0.45
C LYS A 60 -0.53 5.93 0.65
N LEU A 61 0.65 5.38 0.41
CA LEU A 61 1.40 4.66 1.44
C LEU A 61 1.74 5.55 2.63
N GLU A 62 2.09 6.83 2.40
CA GLU A 62 2.31 7.81 3.46
C GLU A 62 1.04 8.11 4.26
N LEU A 63 -0.13 8.21 3.61
CA LEU A 63 -1.41 8.36 4.30
C LEU A 63 -1.73 7.14 5.16
N LEU A 64 -1.62 5.94 4.58
CA LEU A 64 -1.84 4.68 5.29
C LEU A 64 -0.85 4.50 6.46
N GLU A 65 0.40 4.99 6.32
CA GLU A 65 1.40 4.99 7.40
C GLU A 65 1.00 5.94 8.53
N LYS A 66 0.54 7.17 8.21
CA LYS A 66 0.03 8.12 9.21
C LYS A 66 -1.16 7.56 9.98
N GLU A 67 -2.00 6.78 9.32
CA GLU A 67 -3.13 6.10 9.94
C GLU A 67 -2.75 4.83 10.72
N LYS A 68 -1.45 4.48 10.75
CA LYS A 68 -0.89 3.26 11.36
C LYS A 68 -1.48 1.98 10.78
N LEU A 69 -1.70 1.96 9.48
CA LEU A 69 -2.25 0.80 8.74
C LEU A 69 -1.14 0.02 8.08
N VAL A 70 -0.13 0.73 7.58
CA VAL A 70 1.10 0.15 7.04
C VAL A 70 2.30 0.75 7.77
N GLU A 71 3.41 0.04 7.77
CA GLU A 71 4.67 0.52 8.32
C GLU A 71 5.80 0.26 7.33
N LYS A 72 6.79 1.17 7.31
CA LYS A 72 8.00 1.05 6.50
C LYS A 72 9.08 0.25 7.23
N PHE A 73 9.77 -0.60 6.48
CA PHE A 73 10.94 -1.37 6.91
C PHE A 73 12.15 -0.91 6.09
N LYS A 74 13.25 -0.58 6.77
CA LYS A 74 14.51 -0.09 6.17
C LYS A 74 15.62 -1.13 6.24
#